data_AF-A0A8T4G0V4-F1
#
_entry.id   AF-A0A8T4G0V4-F1
#
_cell.length_a   1.000
_cell.length_b   1.000
_cell.length_c   1.000
_cell.angle_alpha   90.00
_cell.angle_beta   90.00
_cell.angle_gamma   90.00
#
_symmetry.space_group_name_H-M   'P 1'
#
loop_
_entity.id
_entity.type
_entity.pdbx_description
1 polymer ?
#
loop_
_entity_poly.entity_id
_entity_poly.type
_entity_poly.pdbx_seq_one_letter_code
_entity_poly.pdbx_strand_id
1 'polypeptide(L)'
;MIGIYDKVTFISDVLNFVFVLVVFVVTFKYRHAFVNKFPSLKGFYYTILVSLGIAVVGNVIDVLDNLIIQGHYLGSQFTDQLTSWIYAITIAFIGIGWIKVIVNIVERYIPVPVVREDFEKTVGIHLDPGLYICTDENKCYTYFKALLAERPGLVISRNPPEIVRKALGLKETPILWLTKVERKDAVYPTNLPYLLQTLVDFMKKEGKPKVILLEGLEYLTTENGFKSIFKFLTTLKDYALVNNSIILIPIENKAYDDRDIHLLLREFKVIS
;
A
#
# COMPACT_ATOMS: atom_id res chain seq x y z
N MET A 1 -26.27 -35.62 -41.99
CA MET A 1 -27.28 -35.51 -40.92
C MET A 1 -26.57 -34.85 -39.76
N ILE A 2 -26.90 -33.60 -39.42
CA ILE A 2 -26.22 -32.87 -38.34
C ILE A 2 -26.44 -33.65 -37.04
N GLY A 3 -25.36 -34.05 -36.37
CA GLY A 3 -25.44 -34.84 -35.15
C GLY A 3 -26.03 -34.04 -34.01
N ILE A 4 -26.63 -34.71 -33.02
CA ILE A 4 -27.06 -34.06 -31.77
C ILE A 4 -25.88 -33.37 -31.09
N TYR A 5 -24.68 -33.95 -31.19
CA TYR A 5 -23.42 -33.41 -30.67
C TYR A 5 -23.14 -31.98 -31.19
N ASP A 6 -23.23 -31.79 -32.50
CA ASP A 6 -22.96 -30.54 -33.22
C ASP A 6 -23.86 -29.38 -32.76
N LYS A 7 -25.14 -29.69 -32.47
CA LYS A 7 -26.08 -28.70 -31.95
C LYS A 7 -25.76 -28.34 -30.50
N VAL A 8 -25.30 -29.29 -29.70
CA VAL A 8 -24.96 -29.07 -28.30
C VAL A 8 -23.70 -28.22 -28.16
N THR A 9 -22.66 -28.46 -28.96
CA THR A 9 -21.45 -27.62 -28.99
C THR A 9 -21.77 -26.19 -29.38
N PHE A 10 -22.50 -25.98 -30.48
CA PHE A 10 -22.91 -24.63 -30.90
C PHE A 10 -23.70 -23.88 -29.81
N ILE A 11 -24.66 -24.54 -29.15
CA ILE A 11 -25.42 -23.93 -28.06
C ILE A 11 -24.50 -23.58 -26.88
N SER A 12 -23.56 -24.46 -26.54
CA SER A 12 -22.58 -24.21 -25.48
C SER A 12 -21.72 -22.97 -25.76
N ASP A 13 -21.24 -22.82 -27.00
CA ASP A 13 -20.38 -21.68 -27.37
C ASP A 13 -21.15 -20.37 -27.36
N VAL A 14 -22.40 -20.38 -27.84
CA VAL A 14 -23.28 -19.21 -27.76
C VAL A 14 -23.54 -18.81 -26.31
N LEU A 15 -23.79 -19.79 -25.42
CA LEU A 15 -23.99 -19.52 -24.00
C LEU A 15 -22.72 -18.95 -23.34
N ASN A 16 -21.55 -19.53 -23.64
CA ASN A 16 -20.27 -19.05 -23.11
C ASN A 16 -19.96 -17.63 -23.61
N PHE A 17 -20.15 -17.37 -24.91
CA PHE A 17 -20.00 -16.06 -25.51
C PHE A 17 -20.87 -15.02 -24.80
N VAL A 18 -22.16 -15.31 -24.63
CA VAL A 18 -23.10 -14.39 -23.97
C VAL A 18 -22.68 -14.14 -22.52
N PHE A 19 -22.29 -15.18 -21.78
CA PHE A 19 -21.83 -15.05 -20.40
C PHE A 19 -20.58 -14.15 -20.31
N VAL A 20 -19.54 -14.45 -21.09
CA VAL A 20 -18.28 -13.68 -21.08
C VAL A 20 -18.53 -12.23 -21.53
N LEU A 21 -19.37 -12.02 -22.54
CA LEU A 21 -19.74 -10.68 -23.01
C LEU A 21 -20.47 -9.88 -21.91
N VAL A 22 -21.39 -10.48 -21.19
CA VAL A 22 -22.08 -9.82 -20.07
C VAL A 22 -21.09 -9.43 -18.98
N VAL A 23 -20.20 -10.34 -18.58
CA VAL A 23 -19.16 -10.04 -17.59
C VAL A 23 -18.26 -8.90 -18.09
N PHE A 24 -17.80 -8.95 -19.35
CA PHE A 24 -16.99 -7.89 -19.95
C PHE A 24 -17.70 -6.53 -19.94
N VAL A 25 -18.97 -6.47 -20.36
CA VAL A 25 -19.75 -5.22 -20.39
C VAL A 25 -19.93 -4.64 -18.99
N VAL A 26 -20.23 -5.49 -18.00
CA VAL A 26 -20.34 -5.07 -16.59
C VAL A 26 -19.00 -4.54 -16.09
N THR A 27 -17.90 -5.27 -16.28
CA THR A 27 -16.55 -4.84 -15.89
C THR A 27 -16.15 -3.54 -16.60
N PHE A 28 -16.50 -3.37 -17.88
CA PHE A 28 -16.23 -2.13 -18.60
C PHE A 28 -17.04 -0.96 -18.04
N LYS A 29 -18.35 -1.16 -17.77
CA LYS A 29 -19.26 -0.13 -17.25
C LYS A 29 -18.80 0.42 -15.91
N TYR A 30 -18.37 -0.44 -14.98
CA TYR A 30 -17.99 -0.04 -13.62
C TYR A 30 -16.51 0.36 -13.47
N ARG A 31 -15.73 0.40 -14.55
CA ARG A 31 -14.27 0.64 -14.50
C ARG A 31 -13.86 1.90 -13.74
N HIS A 32 -14.52 3.03 -13.98
CA HIS A 32 -14.17 4.30 -13.35
C HIS A 32 -14.52 4.31 -11.86
N ALA A 33 -15.70 3.79 -11.52
CA ALA A 33 -16.15 3.70 -10.13
C ALA A 33 -15.23 2.80 -9.30
N PHE A 34 -14.83 1.64 -9.84
CA PHE A 34 -13.93 0.72 -9.16
C PHE A 34 -12.53 1.32 -8.99
N VAL A 35 -11.92 1.84 -10.07
CA VAL A 35 -10.55 2.36 -10.06
C VAL A 35 -10.42 3.58 -9.15
N ASN A 36 -11.45 4.43 -9.09
CA ASN A 36 -11.44 5.58 -8.18
C ASN A 36 -11.61 5.16 -6.71
N LYS A 37 -12.39 4.10 -6.45
CA LYS A 37 -12.61 3.60 -5.10
C LYS A 37 -11.42 2.78 -4.57
N PHE A 38 -10.76 2.01 -5.43
CA PHE A 38 -9.62 1.16 -5.10
C PHE A 38 -8.42 1.42 -6.03
N PRO A 39 -7.72 2.56 -5.88
CA PRO A 39 -6.62 2.93 -6.77
C PRO A 39 -5.47 1.92 -6.79
N SER A 40 -5.22 1.24 -5.66
CA SER A 40 -4.21 0.19 -5.51
C SER A 40 -4.47 -1.01 -6.44
N LEU A 41 -5.75 -1.33 -6.68
CA LEU A 41 -6.17 -2.45 -7.52
C LEU A 41 -6.38 -2.07 -8.99
N LYS A 42 -6.06 -0.83 -9.39
CA LYS A 42 -6.18 -0.35 -10.77
C LYS A 42 -5.49 -1.29 -11.77
N GLY A 43 -4.25 -1.68 -11.47
CA GLY A 43 -3.45 -2.52 -12.35
C GLY A 43 -4.02 -3.93 -12.53
N PHE A 44 -4.64 -4.49 -11.48
CA PHE A 44 -5.36 -5.76 -11.54
C PHE A 44 -6.61 -5.64 -12.41
N TYR A 45 -7.44 -4.63 -12.12
CA TYR A 45 -8.73 -4.44 -12.76
C TYR A 45 -8.61 -4.34 -14.28
N TYR A 46 -7.66 -3.53 -14.77
CA TYR A 46 -7.45 -3.38 -16.21
C TYR A 46 -6.86 -4.64 -16.86
N THR A 47 -6.03 -5.41 -16.15
CA THR A 47 -5.55 -6.69 -16.67
C THR A 47 -6.70 -7.69 -16.84
N ILE A 48 -7.65 -7.74 -15.90
CA ILE A 48 -8.86 -8.56 -16.05
C ILE A 48 -9.73 -8.06 -17.21
N LEU A 49 -9.96 -6.76 -17.31
CA LEU A 49 -10.75 -6.19 -18.40
C LEU A 49 -10.19 -6.55 -19.79
N VAL A 50 -8.86 -6.49 -19.95
CA VAL A 50 -8.18 -6.91 -21.18
C VAL A 50 -8.37 -8.41 -21.42
N SER A 51 -8.19 -9.25 -20.39
CA SER A 51 -8.37 -10.69 -20.52
C SER A 51 -9.79 -11.06 -20.97
N LEU A 52 -10.80 -10.40 -20.42
CA LEU A 52 -12.20 -10.60 -20.81
C LEU A 52 -12.44 -10.16 -22.26
N GLY A 53 -11.82 -9.05 -22.70
CA GLY A 53 -11.91 -8.61 -24.10
C GLY A 53 -11.31 -9.63 -25.08
N ILE A 54 -10.16 -10.22 -24.74
CA ILE A 54 -9.53 -11.29 -25.52
C ILE A 54 -10.42 -12.54 -25.54
N ALA A 55 -11.00 -12.90 -24.40
CA ALA A 55 -11.93 -14.03 -24.29
C ALA A 55 -13.18 -13.84 -25.16
N VAL A 56 -13.74 -12.62 -25.21
CA VAL A 56 -14.87 -12.30 -26.10
C VAL A 56 -14.50 -12.58 -27.56
N VAL A 57 -13.31 -12.19 -28.01
CA VAL A 57 -12.85 -12.46 -29.38
C VAL A 57 -12.74 -13.95 -29.65
N GLY A 58 -12.15 -14.73 -28.74
CA GLY A 58 -12.07 -16.19 -28.87
C GLY A 58 -13.44 -16.85 -28.97
N ASN A 59 -14.37 -16.44 -28.10
CA ASN A 59 -15.74 -16.96 -28.11
C ASN A 59 -16.50 -16.61 -29.40
N VAL A 60 -16.25 -15.44 -30.01
CA VAL A 60 -16.82 -15.10 -31.32
C VAL A 60 -16.30 -16.05 -32.39
N ILE A 61 -15.00 -16.35 -32.39
CA ILE A 61 -14.40 -17.30 -33.34
C ILE A 61 -15.03 -18.69 -33.18
N ASP A 62 -15.18 -19.19 -31.94
CA ASP A 62 -15.81 -20.50 -31.69
C ASP A 62 -17.25 -20.58 -32.21
N VAL A 63 -18.05 -19.53 -31.96
CA VAL A 63 -19.43 -19.45 -32.48
C VAL A 63 -19.45 -19.41 -34.01
N LEU A 64 -18.50 -18.73 -34.65
CA LEU A 64 -18.35 -18.67 -36.10
C LEU A 64 -17.87 -19.99 -36.70
N ASP A 65 -16.98 -20.70 -36.03
CA ASP A 65 -16.45 -21.99 -36.49
C ASP A 65 -17.53 -23.08 -36.48
N ASN A 66 -18.39 -23.05 -35.44
CA ASN A 66 -19.50 -23.99 -35.26
C ASN A 66 -20.80 -23.57 -35.95
N LEU A 67 -20.79 -22.47 -36.73
CA LEU A 67 -21.90 -22.09 -37.60
C LEU A 67 -21.98 -23.06 -38.78
N ILE A 68 -23.14 -23.71 -38.94
CA ILE A 68 -23.39 -24.66 -40.01
C ILE A 68 -24.00 -23.92 -41.21
N ILE A 69 -23.25 -23.77 -42.29
CA ILE A 69 -23.76 -23.23 -43.57
C ILE A 69 -23.84 -24.38 -44.57
N GLN A 70 -25.04 -24.66 -45.09
CA GLN A 70 -25.29 -25.70 -46.10
C GLN A 70 -24.77 -27.12 -45.71
N GLY A 71 -24.68 -27.42 -44.41
CA GLY A 71 -24.23 -28.72 -43.91
C GLY A 71 -22.71 -28.89 -43.79
N HIS A 72 -21.95 -27.82 -43.99
CA HIS A 72 -20.50 -27.78 -43.75
C HIS A 72 -20.18 -26.88 -42.56
N TYR A 73 -19.16 -27.27 -41.80
CA TYR A 73 -18.53 -26.43 -40.79
C TYR A 73 -17.66 -25.36 -41.45
N LEU A 74 -17.65 -24.17 -40.87
CA LEU A 74 -16.72 -23.11 -41.25
C LEU A 74 -15.36 -23.27 -40.56
N GLY A 75 -15.34 -23.93 -39.40
CA GLY A 75 -14.14 -24.16 -38.60
C GLY A 75 -13.06 -24.95 -39.35
N SER A 76 -11.81 -24.61 -39.04
CA SER A 76 -10.62 -25.22 -39.62
C SER A 76 -9.62 -25.55 -38.53
N GLN A 77 -8.69 -26.48 -38.80
CA GLN A 77 -7.59 -26.77 -37.86
C GLN A 77 -6.80 -25.50 -37.48
N PHE A 78 -6.74 -24.51 -38.38
CA PHE A 78 -6.09 -23.23 -38.11
C PHE A 78 -6.86 -22.40 -37.07
N THR A 79 -8.19 -22.33 -37.18
CA THR A 79 -9.02 -21.54 -36.24
C THR A 79 -9.10 -22.20 -34.87
N ASP A 80 -9.18 -23.53 -34.80
CA ASP A 80 -9.07 -24.29 -33.53
C ASP A 80 -7.75 -23.98 -32.79
N GLN A 81 -6.64 -23.97 -33.54
CA GLN A 81 -5.32 -23.67 -32.98
C GLN A 81 -5.22 -22.20 -32.57
N LEU A 82 -5.76 -21.29 -33.36
CA LEU A 82 -5.81 -19.87 -33.05
C LEU A 82 -6.61 -19.61 -31.76
N THR A 83 -7.80 -20.18 -31.63
CA THR A 83 -8.64 -20.04 -30.43
C THR A 83 -7.96 -20.65 -29.20
N SER A 84 -7.27 -21.77 -29.34
CA SER A 84 -6.46 -22.36 -28.27
C SER A 84 -5.37 -21.39 -27.76
N TRP A 85 -4.67 -20.71 -28.67
CA TRP A 85 -3.70 -19.67 -28.30
C TRP A 85 -4.35 -18.46 -27.64
N ILE A 86 -5.53 -18.02 -28.11
CA ILE A 86 -6.32 -16.94 -27.51
C ILE A 86 -6.70 -17.29 -26.06
N TYR A 87 -7.16 -18.51 -25.80
CA TYR A 87 -7.48 -18.96 -24.44
C TYR A 87 -6.23 -19.08 -23.56
N ALA A 88 -5.10 -19.56 -24.10
CA ALA A 88 -3.84 -19.57 -23.36
C ALA A 88 -3.40 -18.16 -22.94
N ILE A 89 -3.52 -17.17 -23.84
CA ILE A 89 -3.23 -15.76 -23.55
C ILE A 89 -4.21 -15.23 -22.50
N THR A 90 -5.50 -15.54 -22.61
CA THR A 90 -6.54 -15.15 -21.65
C THR A 90 -6.18 -15.62 -20.23
N ILE A 91 -5.84 -16.91 -20.08
CA ILE A 91 -5.44 -17.50 -18.80
C ILE A 91 -4.18 -16.84 -18.25
N ALA A 92 -3.19 -16.57 -19.11
CA ALA A 92 -1.96 -15.89 -18.71
C ALA A 92 -2.25 -14.49 -18.15
N PHE A 93 -3.14 -13.71 -18.79
CA PHE A 93 -3.54 -12.40 -18.28
C PHE A 93 -4.29 -12.49 -16.96
N ILE A 94 -5.21 -13.46 -16.80
CA ILE A 94 -5.89 -13.71 -15.53
C ILE A 94 -4.87 -14.02 -14.43
N GLY A 95 -3.88 -14.88 -14.71
CA GLY A 95 -2.79 -15.20 -13.80
C GLY A 95 -1.97 -13.96 -13.41
N ILE A 96 -1.58 -13.12 -14.37
CA ILE A 96 -0.91 -11.84 -14.11
C ILE A 96 -1.77 -10.92 -13.25
N GLY A 97 -3.08 -10.88 -13.50
CA GLY A 97 -4.04 -10.15 -12.68
C GLY A 97 -4.02 -10.62 -11.23
N TRP A 98 -4.13 -11.92 -11.00
CA TRP A 98 -4.07 -12.51 -9.66
C TRP A 98 -2.76 -12.21 -8.94
N ILE A 99 -1.62 -12.32 -9.63
CA ILE A 99 -0.31 -11.95 -9.07
C ILE A 99 -0.32 -10.49 -8.62
N LYS A 100 -0.87 -9.56 -9.43
CA LYS A 100 -0.98 -8.15 -9.05
C LYS A 100 -1.83 -7.92 -7.80
N VAL A 101 -2.91 -8.69 -7.60
CA VAL A 101 -3.72 -8.60 -6.37
C VAL A 101 -2.90 -9.03 -5.16
N ILE A 102 -2.26 -10.20 -5.25
CA ILE A 102 -1.43 -10.74 -4.15
C ILE A 102 -0.33 -9.75 -3.82
N VAL A 103 0.40 -9.27 -4.82
CA VAL A 103 1.47 -8.29 -4.62
C VAL A 103 0.94 -7.00 -3.98
N ASN A 104 -0.19 -6.44 -4.44
CA ASN A 104 -0.73 -5.21 -3.85
C ASN A 104 -1.29 -5.38 -2.43
N ILE A 105 -1.80 -6.56 -2.07
CA ILE A 105 -2.32 -6.85 -0.72
C ILE A 105 -1.18 -7.21 0.24
N VAL A 106 -0.19 -7.96 -0.23
CA VAL A 106 0.87 -8.56 0.60
C VAL A 106 2.11 -7.68 0.69
N GLU A 107 2.45 -6.89 -0.35
CA GLU A 107 3.55 -5.92 -0.25
C GLU A 107 3.17 -4.83 0.75
N ARG A 108 3.57 -5.06 2.00
CA ARG A 108 3.67 -4.00 2.99
C ARG A 108 4.61 -2.95 2.43
N TYR A 109 4.24 -1.68 2.55
CA TYR A 109 5.22 -0.63 2.32
C TYR A 109 6.24 -0.68 3.45
N ILE A 110 7.45 -1.14 3.11
CA ILE A 110 8.58 -1.20 4.03
C ILE A 110 9.45 0.03 3.74
N PRO A 111 9.49 1.03 4.63
CA PRO A 111 10.32 2.21 4.45
C PRO A 111 11.79 1.81 4.22
N VAL A 112 12.39 2.30 3.15
CA VAL A 112 13.81 2.05 2.86
C VAL A 112 14.64 3.11 3.59
N PRO A 113 15.58 2.72 4.47
CA PRO A 113 16.43 3.67 5.18
C PRO A 113 17.39 4.34 4.19
N VAL A 114 17.28 5.66 4.06
CA VAL A 114 18.19 6.46 3.22
C VAL A 114 18.99 7.40 4.11
N VAL A 115 20.32 7.38 3.97
CA VAL A 115 21.27 8.20 4.75
C VAL A 115 21.55 9.56 4.07
N ARG A 116 21.13 9.74 2.82
CA ARG A 116 21.49 10.90 1.98
C ARG A 116 20.49 12.05 2.17
N GLU A 117 20.66 12.81 3.24
CA GLU A 117 20.10 14.15 3.33
C GLU A 117 21.24 15.15 3.53
N ASP A 118 21.29 16.20 2.72
CA ASP A 118 22.36 17.20 2.73
C ASP A 118 22.12 18.25 3.84
N PHE A 119 21.84 17.81 5.07
CA PHE A 119 21.70 18.71 6.22
C PHE A 119 23.07 18.98 6.86
N GLU A 120 23.31 20.23 7.25
CA GLU A 120 24.52 20.59 8.00
C GLU A 120 24.50 19.88 9.37
N LYS A 121 25.60 19.20 9.71
CA LYS A 121 25.77 18.63 11.04
C LYS A 121 25.76 19.75 12.06
N THR A 122 24.72 19.80 12.89
CA THR A 122 24.68 20.72 14.03
C THR A 122 25.59 20.17 15.12
N VAL A 123 26.72 20.83 15.37
CA VAL A 123 27.69 20.42 16.39
C VAL A 123 27.03 20.48 17.77
N GLY A 124 26.96 19.33 18.47
CA GLY A 124 26.57 19.27 19.89
C GLY A 124 25.27 18.53 20.22
N ILE A 125 24.53 18.01 19.24
CA ILE A 125 23.32 17.22 19.51
C ILE A 125 23.68 15.73 19.63
N HIS A 126 23.84 15.24 20.86
CA HIS A 126 23.95 13.82 21.15
C HIS A 126 22.74 13.37 21.98
N LEU A 127 21.93 12.48 21.41
CA LEU A 127 20.83 11.83 22.11
C LEU A 127 21.14 10.34 22.22
N ASP A 128 20.95 9.79 23.41
CA ASP A 128 20.95 8.35 23.61
C ASP A 128 19.78 7.69 22.87
N PRO A 129 19.85 6.38 22.59
CA PRO A 129 18.70 5.64 22.08
C PRO A 129 17.48 5.73 22.99
N GLY A 130 16.30 5.68 22.39
CA GLY A 130 15.04 5.72 23.11
C GLY A 130 14.00 6.62 22.45
N LEU A 131 13.02 7.02 23.25
CA LEU A 131 11.88 7.81 22.82
C LEU A 131 11.83 9.12 23.60
N TYR A 132 11.72 10.22 22.86
CA TYR A 132 11.73 11.59 23.36
C TYR A 132 10.46 12.31 22.95
N ILE A 133 9.88 13.01 23.91
CA ILE A 133 8.74 13.89 23.74
C ILE A 133 9.26 15.32 23.59
N CYS A 134 8.88 15.99 22.49
CA CYS A 134 9.21 17.38 22.24
C CYS A 134 8.00 18.25 22.56
N THR A 135 8.11 19.19 23.50
CA THR A 135 7.03 20.14 23.81
C THR A 135 6.97 21.31 22.84
N ASP A 136 8.03 21.53 22.07
CA ASP A 136 8.12 22.49 20.96
C ASP A 136 8.37 21.73 19.65
N GLU A 137 7.39 21.82 18.75
CA GLU A 137 7.41 21.16 17.44
C GLU A 137 8.60 21.62 16.58
N ASN A 138 8.91 22.92 16.57
CA ASN A 138 10.01 23.47 15.77
C ASN A 138 11.38 22.98 16.26
N LYS A 139 11.53 22.84 17.58
CA LYS A 139 12.73 22.23 18.15
C LYS A 139 12.80 20.76 17.74
N CYS A 140 11.71 20.01 17.83
CA CYS A 140 11.69 18.62 17.40
C CYS A 140 12.16 18.45 15.95
N TYR A 141 11.71 19.32 15.04
CA TYR A 141 12.16 19.33 13.65
C TYR A 141 13.63 19.69 13.51
N THR A 142 14.14 20.62 14.32
CA THR A 142 15.57 20.95 14.35
C THR A 142 16.41 19.75 14.78
N TYR A 143 16.03 19.08 15.88
CA TYR A 143 16.69 17.86 16.34
C TYR A 143 16.63 16.74 15.28
N PHE A 144 15.47 16.55 14.68
CA PHE A 144 15.30 15.54 13.63
C PHE A 144 16.24 15.79 12.45
N LYS A 145 16.26 17.02 11.90
CA LYS A 145 17.13 17.39 10.78
C LYS A 145 18.62 17.23 11.11
N ALA A 146 19.03 17.60 12.32
CA ALA A 146 20.40 17.40 12.77
C ALA A 146 20.79 15.91 12.80
N LEU A 147 19.89 15.03 13.24
CA LEU A 147 20.12 13.59 13.29
C LEU A 147 20.12 12.94 11.89
N LEU A 148 19.34 13.46 10.95
CA LEU A 148 19.30 12.99 9.56
C LEU A 148 20.67 13.07 8.85
N ALA A 149 21.54 13.99 9.27
CA ALA A 149 22.89 14.12 8.70
C ALA A 149 23.77 12.88 8.95
N GLU A 150 23.44 12.06 9.95
CA GLU A 150 24.22 10.87 10.31
C GLU A 150 23.41 9.57 10.28
N ARG A 151 22.08 9.65 10.41
CA ARG A 151 21.19 8.51 10.62
C ARG A 151 20.09 8.50 9.56
N PRO A 152 19.77 7.32 8.99
CA PRO A 152 18.57 7.21 8.16
C PRO A 152 17.32 7.58 8.94
N GLY A 153 16.48 8.41 8.32
CA GLY A 153 15.23 8.89 8.89
C GLY A 153 13.98 8.15 8.43
N LEU A 154 12.93 8.24 9.23
CA LEU A 154 11.56 7.95 8.82
C LEU A 154 10.63 8.98 9.47
N VAL A 155 9.72 9.55 8.69
CA VAL A 155 8.67 10.43 9.22
C VAL A 155 7.33 9.71 9.16
N ILE A 156 6.53 9.87 10.20
CA ILE A 156 5.14 9.47 10.25
C ILE A 156 4.34 10.74 10.49
N SER A 157 3.37 11.03 9.63
CA SER A 157 2.61 12.27 9.72
C SER A 157 1.16 12.09 9.29
N ARG A 158 0.27 12.91 9.84
CA ARG A 158 -1.12 13.04 9.35
C ARG A 158 -1.18 13.84 8.04
N ASN A 159 -0.14 14.60 7.71
CA ASN A 159 -0.07 15.35 6.47
C ASN A 159 0.44 14.47 5.32
N PRO A 160 -0.06 14.66 4.08
CA PRO A 160 0.46 13.99 2.90
C PRO A 160 1.98 14.16 2.75
N PRO A 161 2.73 13.15 2.29
CA PRO A 161 4.19 13.22 2.15
C PRO A 161 4.70 14.37 1.32
N GLU A 162 3.94 14.80 0.31
CA GLU A 162 4.31 15.91 -0.57
C GLU A 162 4.39 17.23 0.21
N ILE A 163 3.50 17.41 1.19
CA ILE A 163 3.45 18.57 2.08
C ILE A 163 4.59 18.49 3.09
N VAL A 164 4.74 17.34 3.76
CA VAL A 164 5.77 17.10 4.79
C VAL A 164 7.17 17.26 4.19
N ARG A 165 7.39 16.69 3.00
CA ARG A 165 8.66 16.79 2.27
C ARG A 165 9.06 18.23 2.02
N LYS A 166 8.11 19.05 1.55
CA LYS A 166 8.34 20.48 1.32
C LYS A 166 8.58 21.25 2.62
N ALA A 167 7.83 20.96 3.68
CA ALA A 167 7.94 21.66 4.97
C ALA A 167 9.28 21.37 5.68
N LEU A 168 9.72 20.10 5.67
CA LEU A 168 10.94 19.68 6.34
C LEU A 168 12.19 19.77 5.44
N GLY A 169 12.02 19.98 4.13
CA GLY A 169 13.13 20.05 3.17
C GLY A 169 13.77 18.68 2.90
N LEU A 170 12.99 17.60 2.98
CA LEU A 170 13.48 16.22 2.81
C LEU A 170 13.61 15.90 1.32
N LYS A 171 14.62 15.13 0.93
CA LYS A 171 14.77 14.64 -0.44
C LYS A 171 14.37 13.18 -0.57
N GLU A 172 14.96 12.32 0.24
CA GLU A 172 14.88 10.86 0.09
C GLU A 172 14.30 10.18 1.33
N THR A 173 14.18 10.90 2.45
CA THR A 173 13.62 10.35 3.69
C THR A 173 12.21 9.80 3.43
N PRO A 174 11.95 8.52 3.77
CA PRO A 174 10.62 7.93 3.64
C PRO A 174 9.63 8.59 4.61
N ILE A 175 8.37 8.69 4.17
CA ILE A 175 7.28 9.30 4.94
C ILE A 175 6.08 8.36 4.89
N LEU A 176 5.60 7.93 6.06
CA LEU A 176 4.35 7.18 6.22
C LEU A 176 3.22 8.16 6.53
N TRP A 177 2.16 8.08 5.73
CA TRP A 177 0.99 8.93 5.90
C TRP A 177 -0.07 8.26 6.78
N LEU A 178 -0.32 8.80 7.97
CA LEU A 178 -1.41 8.38 8.85
C LEU A 178 -2.76 8.87 8.33
N THR A 179 -3.45 8.00 7.60
CA THR A 179 -4.72 8.34 6.95
C THR A 179 -5.59 7.11 6.72
N LYS A 180 -6.89 7.35 6.52
CA LYS A 180 -7.85 6.33 6.06
C LYS A 180 -7.91 6.24 4.52
N VAL A 181 -7.14 7.06 3.82
CA VAL A 181 -7.03 7.03 2.36
C VAL A 181 -6.13 5.88 1.92
N GLU A 182 -6.60 5.07 0.96
CA GLU A 182 -5.80 3.98 0.39
C GLU A 182 -4.65 4.51 -0.47
N ARG A 183 -3.42 4.34 0.02
CA ARG A 183 -2.17 4.65 -0.71
C ARG A 183 -1.07 3.69 -0.25
N LYS A 184 -0.07 3.44 -1.11
CA LYS A 184 1.01 2.47 -0.81
C LYS A 184 1.75 2.82 0.49
N ASP A 185 2.09 4.09 0.66
CA ASP A 185 2.79 4.70 1.79
C ASP A 185 1.83 5.33 2.82
N ALA A 186 0.62 4.79 2.94
CA ALA A 186 -0.34 5.17 3.98
C ALA A 186 -0.53 4.05 5.02
N VAL A 187 -0.82 4.46 6.25
CA VAL A 187 -1.14 3.56 7.36
C VAL A 187 -2.44 4.02 8.00
N TYR A 188 -3.38 3.08 8.15
CA TYR A 188 -4.61 3.33 8.87
C TYR A 188 -4.30 3.60 10.35
N PRO A 189 -4.82 4.68 10.94
CA PRO A 189 -4.49 5.08 12.32
C PRO A 189 -4.95 4.05 13.35
N THR A 190 -5.97 3.26 13.04
CA THR A 190 -6.49 2.18 13.89
C THR A 190 -5.66 0.89 13.80
N ASN A 191 -4.75 0.78 12.83
CA ASN A 191 -3.92 -0.41 12.63
C ASN A 191 -2.56 -0.27 13.35
N LEU A 192 -2.62 -0.07 14.68
CA LEU A 192 -1.42 0.03 15.53
C LEU A 192 -0.46 -1.16 15.40
N PRO A 193 -0.91 -2.43 15.28
CA PRO A 193 0.01 -3.56 15.11
C PRO A 193 0.84 -3.46 13.82
N TYR A 194 0.21 -3.05 12.71
CA TYR A 194 0.93 -2.81 11.46
C TYR A 194 1.93 -1.68 11.61
N LEU A 195 1.51 -0.52 12.16
CA LEU A 195 2.40 0.62 12.38
C LEU A 195 3.60 0.22 13.25
N LEU A 196 3.36 -0.48 14.37
CA LEU A 196 4.41 -0.95 15.27
C LEU A 196 5.42 -1.82 14.52
N GLN A 197 4.93 -2.82 13.78
CA GLN A 197 5.79 -3.71 13.02
C GLN A 197 6.59 -2.95 11.95
N THR A 198 5.98 -2.02 11.22
CA THR A 198 6.68 -1.20 10.22
C THR A 198 7.80 -0.37 10.83
N LEU A 199 7.58 0.25 12.00
CA LEU A 199 8.61 1.03 12.69
C LEU A 199 9.73 0.15 13.24
N VAL A 200 9.38 -1.01 13.80
CA VAL A 200 10.35 -1.99 14.31
C VAL A 200 11.21 -2.56 13.18
N ASP A 201 10.60 -2.93 12.06
CA ASP A 201 11.31 -3.43 10.89
C ASP A 201 12.24 -2.37 10.32
N PHE A 202 11.82 -1.09 10.31
CA PHE A 202 12.68 0.02 9.93
C PHE A 202 13.90 0.16 10.86
N MET A 203 13.70 0.09 12.18
CA MET A 203 14.78 0.16 13.17
C MET A 203 15.78 -1.00 13.04
N LYS A 204 15.28 -2.21 12.75
CA LYS A 204 16.09 -3.43 12.60
C LYS A 204 16.91 -3.50 11.31
N LYS A 205 16.57 -2.72 10.29
CA LYS A 205 17.31 -2.76 9.02
C LYS A 205 18.79 -2.44 9.24
N GLU A 206 19.64 -3.25 8.63
CA GLU A 206 21.10 -3.14 8.72
C GLU A 206 21.63 -1.74 8.38
N GLY A 207 22.88 -1.50 8.79
CA GLY A 207 23.59 -0.25 8.58
C GLY A 207 23.56 0.66 9.81
N LYS A 208 23.45 1.97 9.58
CA LYS A 208 23.51 2.96 10.67
C LYS A 208 22.26 2.93 11.55
N PRO A 209 22.35 3.34 12.83
CA PRO A 209 21.18 3.42 13.68
C PRO A 209 20.17 4.46 13.16
N LYS A 210 18.88 4.29 13.44
CA LYS A 210 17.82 5.06 12.80
C LYS A 210 17.32 6.23 13.64
N VAL A 211 16.65 7.17 12.99
CA VAL A 211 15.86 8.22 13.65
C VAL A 211 14.44 8.23 13.08
N ILE A 212 13.45 8.34 13.96
CA ILE A 212 12.03 8.35 13.60
C ILE A 212 11.40 9.62 14.15
N LEU A 213 10.64 10.33 13.32
CA LEU A 213 9.78 11.43 13.74
C LEU A 213 8.32 10.96 13.65
N LEU A 214 7.64 10.85 14.79
CA LEU A 214 6.25 10.39 14.89
C LEU A 214 5.34 11.57 15.21
N GLU A 215 4.79 12.20 14.17
CA GLU A 215 3.75 13.23 14.29
C GLU A 215 2.35 12.60 14.36
N GLY A 216 1.39 13.35 14.92
CA GLY A 216 -0.01 12.95 14.95
C GLY A 216 -0.36 11.98 16.09
N LEU A 217 0.36 12.07 17.21
CA LEU A 217 0.06 11.27 18.40
C LEU A 217 -1.37 11.54 18.91
N GLU A 218 -1.84 12.77 18.79
CA GLU A 218 -3.20 13.20 19.14
C GLU A 218 -4.23 12.45 18.31
N TYR A 219 -3.94 12.28 17.02
CA TYR A 219 -4.81 11.58 16.09
C TYR A 219 -4.85 10.07 16.40
N LEU A 220 -3.69 9.47 16.65
CA LEU A 220 -3.59 8.07 17.08
C LEU A 220 -4.33 7.83 18.39
N THR A 221 -4.21 8.77 19.35
CA THR A 221 -4.89 8.71 20.65
C THR A 221 -6.40 8.83 20.49
N THR A 222 -6.87 9.74 19.64
CA THR A 222 -8.30 9.92 19.34
C THR A 222 -8.91 8.65 18.73
N GLU A 223 -8.20 7.97 17.82
CA GLU A 223 -8.73 6.79 17.12
C GLU A 223 -8.62 5.49 17.95
N ASN A 224 -7.68 5.38 18.89
CA ASN A 224 -7.37 4.12 19.60
C ASN A 224 -7.53 4.17 21.13
N GLY A 225 -7.67 5.36 21.70
CA GLY A 225 -7.65 5.63 23.14
C GLY A 225 -6.24 5.67 23.74
N PHE A 226 -6.08 6.51 24.77
CA PHE A 226 -4.80 6.78 25.42
C PHE A 226 -4.07 5.51 25.91
N LYS A 227 -4.77 4.60 26.58
CA LYS A 227 -4.17 3.38 27.13
C LYS A 227 -3.50 2.51 26.05
N SER A 228 -4.10 2.42 24.88
CA SER A 228 -3.56 1.66 23.74
C SER A 228 -2.29 2.32 23.20
N ILE A 229 -2.32 3.65 23.05
CA ILE A 229 -1.18 4.45 22.60
C ILE A 229 -0.04 4.44 23.60
N PHE A 230 -0.31 4.57 24.89
CA PHE A 230 0.70 4.50 25.94
C PHE A 230 1.49 3.19 25.85
N LYS A 231 0.80 2.05 25.76
CA LYS A 231 1.44 0.73 25.57
C LYS A 231 2.25 0.67 24.27
N PHE A 232 1.69 1.16 23.17
CA PHE A 232 2.37 1.22 21.88
C PHE A 232 3.69 2.02 21.96
N LEU A 233 3.67 3.19 22.60
CA LEU A 233 4.86 4.03 22.79
C LEU A 233 5.89 3.37 23.71
N THR A 234 5.45 2.72 24.80
CA THR A 234 6.37 1.96 25.68
C THR A 234 7.07 0.84 24.91
N THR A 235 6.32 0.06 24.13
CA THR A 235 6.91 -0.99 23.28
C THR A 235 7.85 -0.42 22.22
N LEU A 236 7.50 0.71 21.59
CA LEU A 236 8.40 1.39 20.64
C LEU A 236 9.69 1.86 21.31
N LYS A 237 9.61 2.42 22.52
CA LYS A 237 10.78 2.82 23.30
C LYS A 237 11.71 1.65 23.55
N ASP A 238 11.17 0.49 23.94
CA ASP A 238 11.96 -0.72 24.19
C ASP A 238 12.70 -1.18 22.91
N TYR A 239 12.01 -1.18 21.77
CA TYR A 239 12.66 -1.48 20.49
C TYR A 239 13.69 -0.42 20.07
N ALA A 240 13.44 0.85 20.35
CA ALA A 240 14.39 1.93 20.05
C ALA A 240 15.69 1.74 20.83
N LEU A 241 15.60 1.37 22.11
CA LEU A 241 16.75 1.05 22.96
C LEU A 241 17.54 -0.14 22.42
N VAL A 242 16.86 -1.24 22.08
CA VAL A 242 17.50 -2.47 21.57
C VAL A 242 18.19 -2.24 20.21
N ASN A 243 17.63 -1.38 19.36
CA ASN A 243 18.13 -1.13 18.00
C ASN A 243 18.94 0.18 17.88
N ASN A 244 19.41 0.75 19.00
CA ASN A 244 20.22 1.98 19.04
C ASN A 244 19.58 3.17 18.28
N SER A 245 18.25 3.20 18.22
CA SER A 245 17.45 4.14 17.42
C SER A 245 16.84 5.22 18.30
N ILE A 246 16.55 6.37 17.70
CA ILE A 246 15.96 7.54 18.36
C ILE A 246 14.57 7.77 17.79
N ILE A 247 13.57 7.95 18.65
CA ILE A 247 12.21 8.32 18.28
C ILE A 247 11.92 9.70 18.88
N LEU A 248 11.51 10.64 18.03
CA LEU A 248 11.11 11.99 18.40
C LEU A 248 9.60 12.13 18.18
N ILE A 249 8.88 12.61 19.18
CA ILE A 249 7.43 12.80 19.15
C ILE A 249 7.12 14.26 19.50
N PRO A 250 6.80 15.11 18.51
CA PRO A 250 6.24 16.42 18.80
C PRO A 250 4.84 16.24 19.39
N ILE A 251 4.58 16.93 20.49
CA ILE A 251 3.26 16.98 21.12
C ILE A 251 2.83 18.43 21.31
N GLU A 252 1.53 18.68 21.17
CA GLU A 252 0.95 19.95 21.62
C GLU A 252 0.34 19.76 23.02
N ASN A 253 0.87 20.48 24.01
CA ASN A 253 0.47 20.33 25.42
C ASN A 253 -1.04 20.58 25.65
N LYS A 254 -1.70 21.31 24.75
CA LYS A 254 -3.14 21.65 24.84
C LYS A 254 -4.07 20.53 24.36
N ALA A 255 -3.53 19.46 23.79
CA ALA A 255 -4.32 18.40 23.14
C ALA A 255 -4.61 17.18 24.03
N TYR A 256 -4.07 17.13 25.25
CA TYR A 256 -4.22 16.02 26.19
C TYR A 256 -4.89 16.47 27.49
N ASP A 257 -5.58 15.55 28.15
CA ASP A 257 -6.01 15.73 29.54
C ASP A 257 -4.77 15.80 30.46
N ASP A 258 -4.85 16.58 31.53
CA ASP A 258 -3.75 16.84 32.47
C ASP A 258 -3.17 15.51 33.02
N ARG A 259 -4.03 14.51 33.23
CA ARG A 259 -3.60 13.18 33.67
C ARG A 259 -2.75 12.46 32.63
N ASP A 260 -3.21 12.44 31.40
CA ASP A 260 -2.59 11.67 30.31
C ASP A 260 -1.22 12.26 29.94
N ILE A 261 -1.13 13.59 29.90
CA ILE A 261 0.14 14.27 29.65
C ILE A 261 1.15 14.03 30.79
N HIS A 262 0.70 14.05 32.05
CA HIS A 262 1.58 13.73 33.18
C HIS A 262 2.13 12.30 33.13
N LEU A 263 1.32 11.33 32.66
CA LEU A 263 1.78 9.96 32.48
C LEU A 263 2.84 9.87 31.37
N LEU A 264 2.64 10.56 30.24
CA LEU A 264 3.62 10.60 29.14
C LEU A 264 4.94 11.24 29.59
N LEU A 265 4.88 12.43 30.18
CA LEU A 265 6.08 13.17 30.60
C LEU A 265 6.87 12.46 31.72
N ARG A 266 6.21 11.58 32.49
CA ARG A 266 6.88 10.74 33.50
C ARG A 266 7.57 9.51 32.90
N GLU A 267 6.98 8.92 31.86
CA GLU A 267 7.47 7.67 31.25
C GLU A 267 8.58 7.92 30.21
N PHE A 268 8.53 9.06 29.53
CA PHE A 268 9.40 9.37 28.39
C PHE A 268 10.27 10.60 28.66
N LYS A 269 11.47 10.64 28.06
CA LYS A 269 12.39 11.78 28.19
C LYS A 269 11.81 12.99 27.45
N VAL A 270 11.94 14.18 28.03
CA VAL A 270 11.40 15.42 27.45
C VAL A 270 12.53 16.28 26.88
N ILE A 271 12.32 16.81 25.67
CA ILE A 271 13.18 17.82 25.03
C ILE A 271 12.38 19.12 24.96
N SER A 272 12.91 20.16 25.59
CA SER A 272 12.25 21.46 25.75
C SER A 272 12.82 22.56 24.89
#